data_AF-A0A0F3IIB6-F1
#
_entry.id   AF-A0A0F3IIB6-F1
#
_cell.length_a   1.000
_cell.length_b   1.000
_cell.length_c   1.000
_cell.angle_alpha   90.00
_cell.angle_beta   90.00
_cell.angle_gamma   90.00
#
_symmetry.space_group_name_H-M   'P 1'
#
loop_
_entity.id
_entity.type
_entity.pdbx_description
1 polymer ?
#
loop_
_entity_poly.entity_id
_entity_poly.type
_entity_poly.pdbx_seq_one_letter_code
_entity_poly.pdbx_strand_id
1 'polypeptide(L)'
;MIQVADEEYLKTDRSKLFNELTEQLRPYNCFEKQPMFYMRHLAGYIAVHVAMLALIAVTSNLFLSLVFLSIDAVFILRIGFVGHDLAHGSVKSSRWYRDYLGEFVWCFFLGLSKEFWDAKHSLHHKFTNIASESNGDPDIETPPFCARKLTSPT
;
A
#
# COMPACT_ATOMS: atom_id res chain seq x y z
N MET A 1 13.00 10.10 -14.47
CA MET A 1 12.46 11.09 -15.43
C MET A 1 10.97 10.80 -15.50
N ILE A 2 10.11 11.69 -14.97
CA ILE A 2 8.66 11.50 -15.06
C ILE A 2 8.28 11.73 -16.52
N GLN A 3 7.81 10.69 -17.20
CA GLN A 3 7.37 10.79 -18.59
C GLN A 3 5.95 11.35 -18.59
N VAL A 4 5.75 12.47 -19.28
CA VAL A 4 4.40 12.91 -19.64
C VAL A 4 3.95 11.98 -20.76
N ALA A 5 2.94 11.16 -20.48
CA ALA A 5 2.38 10.27 -21.47
C ALA A 5 1.70 11.08 -22.57
N ASP A 6 1.93 10.72 -23.83
CA ASP A 6 1.13 11.25 -24.94
C ASP A 6 -0.28 10.63 -24.94
N GLU A 7 -1.19 11.22 -25.71
CA GLU A 7 -2.58 10.73 -25.79
C GLU A 7 -2.69 9.28 -26.32
N GLU A 8 -1.73 8.84 -27.13
CA GLU A 8 -1.72 7.50 -27.72
C GLU A 8 -1.36 6.45 -26.66
N TYR A 9 -0.38 6.74 -25.82
CA TYR A 9 0.01 5.92 -24.68
C TYR A 9 -1.14 5.76 -23.69
N LEU A 10 -1.88 6.84 -23.41
CA LEU A 10 -3.07 6.80 -22.54
C LEU A 10 -4.17 5.87 -23.08
N LYS A 11 -4.30 5.78 -24.41
CA LYS A 11 -5.30 4.94 -25.11
C LYS A 11 -4.86 3.47 -25.26
N THR A 12 -3.62 3.14 -24.93
CA THR A 12 -3.11 1.77 -25.05
C THR A 12 -3.83 0.84 -24.07
N ASP A 13 -4.47 -0.22 -24.58
CA ASP A 13 -5.08 -1.26 -23.74
C ASP A 13 -4.01 -2.14 -23.09
N ARG A 14 -3.70 -1.82 -21.83
CA ARG A 14 -2.73 -2.56 -21.00
C ARG A 14 -3.28 -3.90 -20.49
N SER A 15 -4.59 -4.13 -20.58
CA SER A 15 -5.24 -5.35 -20.09
C SER A 15 -4.73 -6.59 -20.82
N LYS A 16 -4.44 -6.45 -22.13
CA LYS A 16 -3.88 -7.53 -22.93
C LYS A 16 -2.51 -7.97 -22.42
N LEU A 17 -1.59 -7.03 -22.22
CA LEU A 17 -0.24 -7.33 -21.71
C LEU A 17 -0.29 -7.91 -20.29
N PHE A 18 -1.15 -7.38 -19.42
CA PHE A 18 -1.36 -7.91 -18.08
C PHE A 18 -1.86 -9.36 -18.09
N ASN A 19 -2.83 -9.67 -18.96
CA ASN A 19 -3.36 -11.02 -19.10
C ASN A 19 -2.32 -11.98 -19.69
N GLU A 20 -1.57 -11.55 -20.72
CA GLU A 20 -0.48 -12.33 -21.31
C GLU A 20 0.59 -12.68 -20.25
N LEU A 21 1.02 -11.71 -19.45
CA LEU A 21 1.95 -11.94 -18.35
C LEU A 21 1.36 -12.87 -17.28
N THR A 22 0.08 -12.71 -16.95
CA THR A 22 -0.61 -13.58 -15.99
C THR A 22 -0.63 -15.03 -16.45
N GLU A 23 -0.91 -15.28 -17.74
CA GLU A 23 -0.85 -16.62 -18.33
C GLU A 23 0.57 -17.20 -18.31
N GLN A 24 1.59 -16.38 -18.60
CA GLN A 24 3.00 -16.81 -18.52
C GLN A 24 3.42 -17.18 -17.09
N LEU A 25 2.92 -16.48 -16.08
CA LEU A 25 3.27 -16.72 -14.67
C LEU A 25 2.47 -17.86 -14.02
N ARG A 26 1.33 -18.24 -14.60
CA ARG A 26 0.43 -19.26 -14.02
C ARG A 26 1.11 -20.61 -13.77
N PRO A 27 1.95 -21.17 -14.68
CA PRO A 27 2.63 -22.45 -14.45
C PRO A 27 3.63 -22.44 -13.28
N TYR A 28 4.07 -21.26 -12.83
CA TYR A 28 5.06 -21.11 -11.76
C TYR A 28 4.45 -20.97 -10.37
N ASN A 29 3.13 -21.14 -10.23
CA ASN A 29 2.40 -21.02 -8.96
C ASN A 29 2.60 -19.65 -8.27
N CYS A 30 2.90 -18.59 -9.03
CA CYS A 30 3.14 -17.24 -8.49
C CYS A 30 1.91 -16.59 -7.82
N PHE A 31 0.72 -17.16 -8.02
CA PHE A 31 -0.55 -16.65 -7.51
C PHE A 31 -1.11 -17.45 -6.32
N GLU A 32 -0.36 -18.45 -5.85
CA GLU A 32 -0.75 -19.26 -4.69
C GLU A 32 -0.76 -18.40 -3.42
N LYS A 33 -1.94 -18.30 -2.80
CA LYS A 33 -2.13 -17.45 -1.63
C LYS A 33 -1.55 -18.11 -0.37
N GLN A 34 -0.86 -17.33 0.46
CA GLN A 34 -0.15 -17.83 1.65
C GLN A 34 -0.69 -17.21 2.96
N PRO A 35 -1.97 -17.43 3.34
CA PRO A 35 -2.60 -16.72 4.46
C PRO A 35 -1.87 -16.93 5.80
N MET A 36 -1.32 -18.13 6.05
CA MET A 36 -0.60 -18.41 7.30
C MET A 36 0.72 -17.65 7.41
N PHE A 37 1.40 -17.40 6.29
CA PHE A 37 2.59 -16.56 6.26
C PHE A 37 2.24 -15.15 6.73
N TYR A 38 1.19 -14.56 6.16
CA TYR A 38 0.72 -13.22 6.53
C TYR A 38 0.27 -13.13 7.99
N MET A 39 -0.52 -14.10 8.47
CA MET A 39 -1.02 -14.10 9.86
C MET A 39 0.12 -14.16 10.89
N ARG A 40 1.17 -14.95 10.63
CA ARG A 40 2.35 -15.02 11.51
C ARG A 40 3.12 -13.72 11.55
N HIS A 41 3.33 -13.10 10.39
CA HIS A 41 4.01 -11.80 10.30
C HIS A 41 3.20 -10.70 10.98
N LEU A 42 1.89 -10.64 10.71
CA LEU A 42 1.00 -9.66 11.34
C LEU A 42 1.01 -9.78 12.87
N ALA A 43 0.92 -10.99 13.41
CA ALA A 43 0.99 -11.21 14.84
C ALA A 43 2.34 -10.75 15.43
N GLY A 44 3.45 -11.06 14.75
CA GLY A 44 4.78 -10.59 15.14
C GLY A 44 4.90 -9.07 15.12
N TYR A 45 4.36 -8.41 14.08
CA TYR A 45 4.39 -6.94 13.97
C TYR A 45 3.55 -6.27 15.05
N ILE A 46 2.36 -6.80 15.35
CA ILE A 46 1.52 -6.32 16.45
C ILE A 46 2.23 -6.50 17.81
N ALA A 47 2.89 -7.63 18.02
CA ALA A 47 3.64 -7.87 19.26
C ALA A 47 4.77 -6.85 19.45
N VAL A 48 5.51 -6.53 18.39
CA VAL A 48 6.54 -5.47 18.44
C VAL A 48 5.90 -4.11 18.70
N HIS A 49 4.78 -3.79 18.03
CA HIS A 49 4.08 -2.52 18.23
C HIS A 49 3.66 -2.31 19.70
N VAL A 50 3.00 -3.32 20.28
CA VAL A 50 2.60 -3.29 21.70
C VAL A 50 3.81 -3.18 22.63
N ALA A 51 4.91 -3.89 22.33
CA ALA A 51 6.12 -3.81 23.13
C ALA A 51 6.77 -2.41 23.06
N MET A 52 6.80 -1.77 21.89
CA MET A 52 7.34 -0.42 21.75
C MET A 52 6.48 0.59 22.52
N LEU A 53 5.15 0.51 22.42
CA LEU A 53 4.24 1.35 23.20
C LEU A 53 4.44 1.17 24.71
N ALA A 54 4.61 -0.07 25.19
CA ALA A 54 4.89 -0.34 26.59
C ALA A 54 6.23 0.26 27.05
N LEU A 55 7.28 0.14 26.24
CA LEU A 55 8.59 0.73 26.54
C LEU A 55 8.54 2.27 26.59
N ILE A 56 7.79 2.89 25.66
CA ILE A 56 7.56 4.34 25.64
C ILE A 56 6.82 4.78 26.91
N ALA A 57 5.83 4.00 27.37
CA ALA A 57 5.01 4.36 28.53
C ALA A 57 5.78 4.31 29.87
N VAL A 58 6.86 3.52 29.97
CA VAL A 58 7.64 3.38 31.21
C VAL A 58 8.92 4.20 31.26
N THR A 59 9.34 4.80 30.14
CA THR A 59 10.53 5.64 30.07
C THR A 59 10.19 7.12 30.10
N SER A 60 10.96 7.90 30.86
CA SER A 60 10.93 9.38 30.81
C SER A 60 12.08 9.95 29.97
N ASN A 61 12.98 9.10 29.47
CA ASN A 61 14.12 9.53 28.68
C ASN A 61 13.69 9.77 27.22
N LEU A 62 13.72 11.04 26.81
CA LEU A 62 13.32 11.47 25.46
C LEU A 62 14.08 10.73 24.34
N PHE A 63 15.39 10.53 24.49
CA PHE A 63 16.18 9.86 23.45
C PHE A 63 15.76 8.40 23.27
N LEU A 64 15.52 7.68 24.37
CA LEU A 64 15.01 6.31 24.30
C LEU A 64 13.60 6.27 23.71
N SER A 65 12.72 7.21 24.07
CA SER A 65 11.38 7.30 23.47
C SER A 65 11.45 7.50 21.96
N LEU A 66 12.35 8.36 21.46
CA LEU A 66 12.54 8.58 20.03
C LEU A 66 13.05 7.33 19.30
N VAL A 67 13.95 6.56 19.92
CA VAL A 67 14.42 5.27 19.38
C VAL A 67 13.26 4.28 19.28
N PHE A 68 12.47 4.11 20.34
CA PHE A 68 11.33 3.19 20.33
C PHE A 68 10.24 3.61 19.34
N LEU A 69 9.93 4.91 19.25
CA LEU A 69 9.01 5.46 18.24
C LEU A 69 9.50 5.20 16.81
N SER A 70 10.80 5.32 16.56
CA SER A 70 11.37 5.08 15.23
C SER A 70 11.24 3.61 14.82
N ILE A 71 11.46 2.69 15.77
CA ILE A 71 11.24 1.26 15.55
C ILE A 71 9.76 1.00 15.30
N ASP A 72 8.89 1.55 16.16
CA ASP A 72 7.44 1.38 16.07
C ASP A 72 6.88 1.84 14.72
N ALA A 73 7.34 3.00 14.23
CA ALA A 73 6.94 3.55 12.93
C ALA A 73 7.20 2.58 11.77
N VAL A 74 8.34 1.86 11.80
CA VAL A 74 8.64 0.85 10.79
C VAL A 74 7.66 -0.32 10.88
N PHE A 75 7.31 -0.77 12.09
CA PHE A 75 6.40 -1.91 12.28
C PHE A 75 4.93 -1.56 12.00
N ILE A 76 4.48 -0.35 12.30
CA ILE A 76 3.19 0.19 11.84
C ILE A 76 3.13 0.19 10.31
N LEU A 77 4.20 0.63 9.63
CA LEU A 77 4.26 0.55 8.17
C LEU A 77 4.17 -0.90 7.66
N ARG A 78 4.80 -1.86 8.33
CA ARG A 78 4.67 -3.29 8.00
C ARG A 78 3.25 -3.81 8.18
N ILE A 79 2.56 -3.42 9.25
CA ILE A 79 1.14 -3.73 9.44
C ILE A 79 0.31 -3.16 8.28
N GLY A 80 0.61 -1.94 7.86
CA GLY A 80 -0.06 -1.33 6.71
C GLY A 80 0.18 -2.06 5.39
N PHE A 81 1.37 -2.59 5.13
CA PHE A 81 1.62 -3.44 3.96
C PHE A 81 0.81 -4.75 3.99
N VAL A 82 0.60 -5.35 5.17
CA VAL A 82 -0.32 -6.49 5.29
C VAL A 82 -1.76 -6.06 4.98
N GLY A 83 -2.18 -4.88 5.46
CA GLY A 83 -3.47 -4.27 5.13
C GLY A 83 -3.65 -4.00 3.62
N HIS A 84 -2.59 -3.56 2.94
CA HIS A 84 -2.54 -3.38 1.48
C HIS A 84 -2.77 -4.72 0.77
N ASP A 85 -2.04 -5.77 1.14
CA ASP A 85 -2.16 -7.08 0.50
C ASP A 85 -3.52 -7.74 0.76
N LEU A 86 -4.13 -7.47 1.93
CA LEU A 86 -5.50 -7.87 2.24
C LEU A 86 -6.51 -7.19 1.32
N ALA A 87 -6.38 -5.88 1.10
CA ALA A 87 -7.27 -5.11 0.23
C ALA A 87 -7.19 -5.59 -1.24
N HIS A 88 -6.00 -5.93 -1.73
CA HIS A 88 -5.82 -6.54 -3.05
C HIS A 88 -6.32 -8.00 -3.15
N GLY A 89 -6.64 -8.63 -2.02
CA GLY A 89 -7.07 -10.02 -1.98
C GLY A 89 -5.93 -11.05 -2.18
N SER A 90 -4.67 -10.61 -2.13
CA SER A 90 -3.48 -11.46 -2.28
C SER A 90 -3.30 -12.44 -1.12
N VAL A 91 -3.81 -12.09 0.07
CA VAL A 91 -3.71 -12.95 1.26
C VAL A 91 -4.71 -14.11 1.25
N LYS A 92 -5.98 -13.85 0.88
CA LYS A 92 -7.04 -14.85 0.82
C LYS A 92 -8.17 -14.36 -0.09
N SER A 93 -8.76 -15.24 -0.90
CA SER A 93 -9.87 -14.89 -1.81
C SER A 93 -11.20 -14.58 -1.11
N SER A 94 -11.29 -14.77 0.21
CA SER A 94 -12.53 -14.62 0.97
C SER A 94 -12.89 -13.14 1.11
N ARG A 95 -14.07 -12.76 0.63
CA ARG A 95 -14.59 -11.39 0.76
C ARG A 95 -14.59 -10.90 2.21
N TRP A 96 -14.92 -11.77 3.16
CA TRP A 96 -14.89 -11.41 4.58
C TRP A 96 -13.51 -10.94 5.07
N TYR A 97 -12.42 -11.56 4.58
CA TYR A 97 -11.06 -11.19 4.97
C TYR A 97 -10.67 -9.84 4.36
N ARG A 98 -10.98 -9.65 3.07
CA ARG A 98 -10.68 -8.39 2.39
C ARG A 98 -11.44 -7.22 3.00
N ASP A 99 -12.74 -7.41 3.24
CA ASP A 99 -13.62 -6.34 3.64
C ASP A 99 -13.48 -6.06 5.15
N TYR A 100 -13.66 -7.05 6.03
CA TYR A 100 -13.66 -6.79 7.49
C TYR A 100 -12.27 -6.77 8.13
N LEU A 101 -11.43 -7.77 7.84
CA LEU A 101 -10.08 -7.79 8.41
C LEU A 101 -9.22 -6.67 7.79
N GLY A 102 -9.39 -6.41 6.50
CA GLY A 102 -8.80 -5.23 5.85
C GLY A 102 -9.25 -3.93 6.53
N GLU A 103 -10.56 -3.72 6.71
CA GLU A 103 -11.06 -2.49 7.36
C GLU A 103 -10.53 -2.36 8.78
N PHE A 104 -10.52 -3.45 9.55
CA PHE A 104 -9.96 -3.44 10.91
C PHE A 104 -8.50 -3.03 10.92
N VAL A 105 -7.66 -3.59 10.03
CA VAL A 105 -6.23 -3.25 9.99
C VAL A 105 -6.03 -1.77 9.63
N TRP A 106 -6.73 -1.27 8.60
CA TRP A 106 -6.63 0.11 8.15
C TRP A 106 -7.17 1.11 9.17
N CYS A 107 -8.37 0.87 9.72
CA CYS A 107 -8.99 1.78 10.66
C CYS A 107 -8.29 1.76 12.03
N PHE A 108 -8.06 0.57 12.61
CA PHE A 108 -7.57 0.46 13.98
C PHE A 108 -6.08 0.81 14.11
N PHE A 109 -5.22 0.28 13.23
CA PHE A 109 -3.77 0.49 13.35
C PHE A 109 -3.28 1.74 12.63
N LEU A 110 -3.88 2.09 11.49
CA LEU A 110 -3.40 3.22 10.70
C LEU A 110 -4.25 4.49 10.86
N GLY A 111 -5.48 4.37 11.38
CA GLY A 111 -6.41 5.49 11.47
C GLY A 111 -6.90 5.98 10.10
N LEU A 112 -6.94 5.09 9.10
CA LEU A 112 -7.28 5.41 7.71
C LEU A 112 -8.45 4.55 7.22
N SER A 113 -9.30 5.09 6.35
CA SER A 113 -10.36 4.30 5.70
C SER A 113 -9.77 3.38 4.64
N LYS A 114 -10.06 2.07 4.73
CA LYS A 114 -9.62 1.11 3.72
C LYS A 114 -10.26 1.43 2.38
N GLU A 115 -11.56 1.72 2.34
CA GLU A 115 -12.29 1.98 1.08
C GLU A 115 -11.74 3.19 0.33
N PHE A 116 -11.49 4.30 1.03
CA PHE A 116 -10.88 5.48 0.41
C PHE A 116 -9.49 5.16 -0.16
N TRP A 117 -8.66 4.46 0.63
CA TRP A 117 -7.33 4.08 0.20
C TRP A 117 -7.36 3.12 -0.99
N ASP A 118 -8.23 2.11 -0.96
CA ASP A 118 -8.39 1.09 -2.00
C ASP A 118 -8.85 1.70 -3.33
N ALA A 119 -9.79 2.65 -3.28
CA ALA A 119 -10.23 3.40 -4.46
C ALA A 119 -9.10 4.24 -5.07
N LYS A 120 -8.37 5.02 -4.25
CA LYS A 120 -7.23 5.83 -4.73
C LYS A 120 -6.11 4.94 -5.27
N HIS A 121 -5.77 3.89 -4.54
CA HIS A 121 -4.64 3.03 -4.85
C HIS A 121 -4.90 2.13 -6.05
N SER A 122 -6.15 1.68 -6.26
CA SER A 122 -6.55 0.98 -7.48
C SER A 122 -6.36 1.86 -8.73
N LEU A 123 -6.64 3.17 -8.63
CA LEU A 123 -6.35 4.12 -9.71
C LEU A 123 -4.85 4.29 -9.93
N HIS A 124 -4.05 4.38 -8.86
CA HIS A 124 -2.60 4.39 -8.93
C HIS A 124 -2.07 3.17 -9.70
N HIS A 125 -2.51 1.94 -9.40
CA HIS A 125 -2.08 0.74 -10.13
C HIS A 125 -2.51 0.72 -11.60
N LYS A 126 -3.64 1.35 -11.93
CA LYS A 126 -4.11 1.46 -13.31
C LYS A 126 -3.30 2.46 -14.15
N PHE A 127 -2.82 3.53 -13.52
CA PHE A 127 -2.17 4.67 -14.16
C PHE A 127 -0.78 4.96 -13.61
N THR A 128 -0.06 3.96 -13.07
CA THR A 128 1.17 4.16 -12.30
C THR A 128 2.19 5.03 -13.02
N ASN A 129 2.67 6.08 -12.36
CA ASN A 129 3.63 7.07 -12.88
C ASN A 129 3.17 7.86 -14.13
N ILE A 130 1.88 7.89 -14.45
CA ILE A 130 1.34 8.63 -15.60
C ILE A 130 0.86 10.01 -15.14
N ALA A 131 1.59 11.07 -15.51
CA ALA A 131 1.18 12.46 -15.25
C ALA A 131 0.14 12.91 -16.29
N SER A 132 -1.07 13.22 -15.84
CA SER A 132 -2.18 13.75 -16.65
C SER A 132 -3.02 14.71 -15.80
N GLU A 133 -3.62 15.74 -16.40
CA GLU A 133 -4.47 16.71 -15.68
C GLU A 133 -5.90 16.21 -15.39
N SER A 134 -6.30 15.06 -15.97
CA SER A 134 -7.68 14.55 -15.86
C SER A 134 -7.81 13.07 -15.52
N ASN A 135 -6.80 12.24 -15.83
CA ASN A 135 -6.85 10.78 -15.62
C ASN A 135 -5.45 10.20 -15.33
N GLY A 136 -4.68 10.87 -14.46
CA GLY A 136 -3.33 10.47 -14.10
C GLY A 136 -3.27 9.56 -12.86
N ASP A 137 -2.05 9.22 -12.49
CA ASP A 137 -1.74 8.63 -11.20
C ASP A 137 -2.09 9.64 -10.08
N PRO A 138 -3.03 9.32 -9.17
CA PRO A 138 -3.38 10.25 -8.09
C PRO A 138 -2.22 10.48 -7.10
N ASP A 139 -1.18 9.62 -7.09
CA ASP A 139 -0.05 9.76 -6.17
C ASP A 139 1.02 10.75 -6.65
N ILE A 140 1.07 11.09 -7.94
CA ILE A 140 2.00 12.11 -8.47
C ILE A 140 1.36 13.49 -8.58
N GLU A 141 0.02 13.57 -8.64
CA GLU A 141 -0.73 14.82 -8.65
C GLU A 141 -0.76 15.50 -7.27
N THR A 142 -0.54 14.73 -6.20
CA THR A 142 -0.29 15.21 -4.83
C THR A 142 1.18 15.02 -4.42
N PRO A 143 2.13 15.78 -5.00
CA PRO A 143 3.53 15.68 -4.64
C PRO A 143 3.73 16.05 -3.16
N PRO A 144 4.69 15.42 -2.45
CA PRO A 144 5.13 15.91 -1.14
C PRO A 144 5.56 17.38 -1.26
N PHE A 145 5.50 18.14 -0.17
CA PHE A 145 5.79 19.59 -0.17
C PHE A 145 7.13 19.97 -0.84
N CYS A 146 8.10 19.06 -0.87
CA CYS A 146 9.40 19.23 -1.50
C CYS A 146 9.47 18.88 -2.99
N ALA A 147 8.40 18.35 -3.59
CA ALA A 147 8.35 17.99 -5.00
C ALA A 147 7.60 19.05 -5.82
N ARG A 148 8.23 19.49 -6.91
CA ARG A 148 7.66 20.48 -7.84
C ARG A 148 6.46 19.88 -8.55
N LYS A 149 5.30 20.51 -8.43
CA LYS A 149 4.12 20.16 -9.23
C LYS A 149 4.48 20.32 -10.71
N LEU A 150 4.41 19.23 -11.48
CA LEU A 150 4.62 19.28 -12.91
C LEU A 150 3.41 19.99 -13.53
N THR A 151 3.59 21.24 -13.95
CA THR A 151 2.62 21.95 -14.76
C THR A 151 2.87 21.59 -16.22
N SER A 152 1.82 21.35 -17.00
CA SER A 152 1.94 21.21 -18.45
C SER A 152 2.62 22.46 -19.05
N PRO A 153 3.45 22.30 -20.11
CA PRO A 153 3.87 23.44 -20.90
C PRO A 153 2.63 24.00 -21.62
N THR A 154 2.42 25.30 -21.50
CA THR A 154 1.44 26.08 -22.29
C THR A 154 1.73 26.00 -23.78
#